data_AF-A0A535ESA4-F1
#
_entry.id   AF-A0A535ESA4-F1
#
_cell.length_a   1.000
_cell.length_b   1.000
_cell.length_c   1.000
_cell.angle_alpha   90.00
_cell.angle_beta   90.00
_cell.angle_gamma   90.00
#
_symmetry.space_group_name_H-M   'P 1'
#
loop_
_entity.id
_entity.type
_entity.pdbx_description
1 polymer ?
#
loop_
_entity_poly.entity_id
_entity_poly.type
_entity_poly.pdbx_seq_one_letter_code
_entity_poly.pdbx_strand_id
1 'polypeptide(L)'
;MGPNSSPRPTKGSVSNAPSSETCNGPAWNRKIAAVGIARSLTVVPRVLIVWPAQSSRKDRFRSRRSTVARVRFRLVVGSIGSLVLDVTIAPEGQLKLDDDRDASIKIGGGGQAANFCAWSAALGETARLVTRVGDDELGRRLVAEIEAGGVEVKAVLGGEPTGAIAILIGPAGERTFARQERSVLGLRAEEVEEDWFRGLNLLHIPAYSLFAEPLASTVRRAAEIARKDGALLSIDLSSAAGIREYGGAKLALDLTMLRPEIVFASEAEAAELGAPLEGMAKVPVVKLGTRGARVFSRRVPASRVDAVDATGAGDAFAAAFCSAYLDGATPLEAAGRAVLVGAFAVTRMGARP
;
A
#
# COMPACT_ATOMS: atom_id res chain seq x y z
N MET A 1 -59.86 -23.82 12.80
CA MET A 1 -60.70 -24.26 13.93
C MET A 1 -59.85 -25.22 14.76
N GLY A 2 -59.66 -24.94 16.06
CA GLY A 2 -58.65 -25.56 16.95
C GLY A 2 -59.01 -26.96 17.48
N PRO A 3 -58.42 -27.49 18.59
CA PRO A 3 -57.78 -26.80 19.74
C PRO A 3 -56.33 -27.26 20.04
N ASN A 4 -55.41 -26.44 20.59
CA ASN A 4 -55.27 -25.91 21.96
C ASN A 4 -54.69 -26.92 22.98
N SER A 5 -53.44 -26.72 23.42
CA SER A 5 -53.05 -26.82 24.84
C SER A 5 -51.63 -26.28 25.08
N SER A 6 -51.55 -25.34 26.03
CA SER A 6 -50.35 -24.97 26.78
C SER A 6 -50.61 -25.37 28.25
N PRO A 7 -49.57 -25.56 29.09
CA PRO A 7 -49.14 -24.44 29.94
C PRO A 7 -47.63 -24.37 30.26
N ARG A 8 -47.20 -23.17 30.67
CA ARG A 8 -45.90 -22.78 31.27
C ARG A 8 -45.80 -23.23 32.77
N PRO A 9 -44.85 -22.70 33.59
CA PRO A 9 -43.38 -22.84 33.63
C PRO A 9 -42.90 -23.30 35.03
N THR A 10 -41.61 -23.61 35.21
CA THR A 10 -40.96 -23.60 36.54
C THR A 10 -39.73 -22.70 36.55
N LYS A 11 -39.72 -21.79 37.55
CA LYS A 11 -38.63 -20.90 37.91
C LYS A 11 -37.54 -21.69 38.65
N GLY A 12 -36.28 -21.40 38.36
CA GLY A 12 -35.13 -21.76 39.18
C GLY A 12 -34.06 -20.67 39.03
N SER A 13 -34.03 -19.76 39.98
CA SER A 13 -33.03 -18.70 40.12
C SER A 13 -31.85 -19.19 40.96
N VAL A 14 -30.61 -19.07 40.48
CA VAL A 14 -29.44 -18.77 41.34
C VAL A 14 -28.42 -17.97 40.52
N SER A 15 -28.00 -16.85 41.11
CA SER A 15 -26.96 -15.91 40.70
C SER A 15 -25.54 -16.48 40.78
N ASN A 16 -24.63 -16.06 39.88
CA ASN A 16 -23.33 -15.49 40.25
C ASN A 16 -22.55 -14.93 39.03
N ALA A 17 -21.72 -13.94 39.34
CA ALA A 17 -20.98 -13.00 38.48
C ALA A 17 -20.10 -13.59 37.34
N PRO A 18 -19.72 -12.80 36.32
CA PRO A 18 -18.96 -13.27 35.17
C PRO A 18 -17.50 -13.57 35.55
N SER A 19 -17.10 -14.83 35.38
CA SER A 19 -15.69 -15.22 35.38
C SER A 19 -15.03 -14.74 34.08
N SER A 20 -13.94 -14.00 34.24
CA SER A 20 -13.01 -13.59 33.19
C SER A 20 -12.45 -14.79 32.43
N GLU A 21 -13.02 -15.11 31.27
CA GLU A 21 -12.41 -16.03 30.31
C GLU A 21 -11.46 -15.25 29.41
N THR A 22 -10.18 -15.40 29.73
CA THR A 22 -9.07 -15.03 28.87
C THR A 22 -9.19 -15.73 27.51
N CYS A 23 -9.42 -14.96 26.45
CA CYS A 23 -9.30 -15.40 25.06
C CYS A 23 -7.92 -16.03 24.83
N ASN A 24 -7.90 -17.36 24.70
CA ASN A 24 -6.76 -18.10 24.17
C ASN A 24 -6.67 -17.83 22.66
N GLY A 25 -5.73 -16.97 22.26
CA GLY A 25 -5.37 -16.73 20.86
C GLY A 25 -4.78 -17.98 20.17
N PRO A 26 -4.74 -17.98 18.83
CA PRO A 26 -4.34 -19.13 18.02
C PRO A 26 -2.89 -19.59 18.24
N ALA A 27 -2.69 -20.89 18.03
CA ALA A 27 -1.55 -21.74 18.43
C ALA A 27 -0.16 -21.45 17.81
N TRP A 28 0.17 -20.20 17.47
CA TRP A 28 1.49 -19.81 16.94
C TRP A 28 2.49 -19.33 18.01
N ASN A 29 2.02 -19.01 19.23
CA ASN A 29 2.86 -18.56 20.36
C ASN A 29 3.80 -19.63 20.95
N ARG A 30 3.74 -20.90 20.51
CA ARG A 30 4.56 -22.00 21.08
C ARG A 30 5.80 -22.38 20.25
N LYS A 31 6.08 -21.73 19.11
CA LYS A 31 7.31 -21.99 18.32
C LYS A 31 8.39 -20.91 18.41
N ILE A 32 8.23 -19.90 19.27
CA ILE A 32 9.23 -18.83 19.49
C ILE A 32 9.93 -18.96 20.86
N ALA A 33 9.50 -19.88 21.73
CA ALA A 33 10.05 -20.07 23.08
C ALA A 33 11.32 -20.98 23.16
N ALA A 34 12.09 -21.13 22.08
CA ALA A 34 13.32 -21.95 22.07
C ALA A 34 14.63 -21.13 22.11
N VAL A 35 14.57 -19.80 22.23
CA VAL A 35 15.75 -18.96 22.43
C VAL A 35 15.49 -18.08 23.65
N GLY A 36 15.90 -18.58 24.81
CA GLY A 36 15.69 -17.91 26.09
C GLY A 36 16.44 -16.58 26.20
N ILE A 37 15.87 -15.66 26.97
CA ILE A 37 16.54 -14.79 27.95
C ILE A 37 15.46 -14.23 28.88
N ALA A 38 15.83 -14.09 30.15
CA ALA A 38 15.00 -13.88 31.32
C ALA A 38 14.34 -12.49 31.45
N ARG A 39 13.34 -12.44 32.35
CA ARG A 39 12.49 -11.32 32.77
C ARG A 39 13.27 -10.15 33.40
N SER A 40 12.96 -8.92 32.99
CA SER A 40 12.32 -7.84 33.80
C SER A 40 12.67 -6.44 33.26
N LEU A 41 11.69 -5.75 32.66
CA LEU A 41 11.44 -4.30 32.72
C LEU A 41 10.46 -3.92 31.59
N THR A 42 9.44 -3.18 31.95
CA THR A 42 8.27 -2.81 31.16
C THR A 42 8.63 -1.84 30.03
N VAL A 43 8.82 -2.33 28.80
CA VAL A 43 8.70 -1.55 27.55
C VAL A 43 8.21 -2.48 26.45
N VAL A 44 7.16 -2.06 25.73
CA VAL A 44 6.48 -2.78 24.64
C VAL A 44 7.50 -3.27 23.59
N PRO A 45 7.48 -4.55 23.17
CA PRO A 45 8.52 -5.08 22.29
C PRO A 45 8.31 -4.60 20.85
N ARG A 46 9.25 -3.79 20.34
CA ARG A 46 9.42 -3.53 18.90
C ARG A 46 9.96 -4.80 18.24
N VAL A 47 9.26 -5.28 17.20
CA VAL A 47 9.78 -6.34 16.33
C VAL A 47 11.00 -5.78 15.57
N LEU A 48 12.19 -6.19 15.98
CA LEU A 48 13.43 -5.96 15.25
C LEU A 48 13.51 -7.01 14.14
N ILE A 49 13.26 -6.64 12.88
CA ILE A 49 13.69 -7.47 11.76
C ILE A 49 15.23 -7.32 11.66
N VAL A 50 15.96 -8.25 12.27
CA VAL A 50 17.42 -8.31 12.18
C VAL A 50 17.80 -8.82 10.80
N TRP A 51 18.52 -8.00 10.04
CA TRP A 51 19.00 -8.35 8.71
C TRP A 51 20.26 -9.23 8.81
N PRO A 52 20.29 -10.43 8.21
CA PRO A 52 21.54 -11.15 8.08
C PRO A 52 22.43 -10.43 7.06
N ALA A 53 23.59 -9.95 7.50
CA ALA A 53 24.66 -9.55 6.60
C ALA A 53 25.16 -10.80 5.85
N GLN A 54 25.15 -10.77 4.52
CA GLN A 54 25.84 -11.79 3.72
C GLN A 54 27.35 -11.65 3.96
N SER A 55 27.91 -12.47 4.86
CA SER A 55 29.35 -12.56 5.05
C SER A 55 29.95 -13.44 3.94
N SER A 56 30.70 -12.83 3.02
CA SER A 56 31.64 -13.56 2.19
C SER A 56 32.82 -14.01 3.06
N ARG A 57 33.33 -15.22 2.80
CA ARG A 57 34.25 -15.98 3.66
C ARG A 57 35.69 -15.43 3.75
N LYS A 58 35.97 -14.14 3.48
CA LYS A 58 37.35 -13.62 3.40
C LYS A 58 37.74 -12.43 4.27
N ASP A 59 36.86 -11.85 5.08
CA ASP A 59 37.24 -10.75 6.00
C ASP A 59 37.18 -11.16 7.47
N ARG A 60 38.08 -12.06 7.88
CA ARG A 60 38.49 -12.18 9.29
C ARG A 60 39.79 -11.40 9.48
N PHE A 61 39.71 -10.08 9.57
CA PHE A 61 40.59 -9.23 10.38
C PHE A 61 40.19 -7.76 10.17
N ARG A 62 40.06 -7.00 11.27
CA ARG A 62 39.72 -5.56 11.35
C ARG A 62 38.29 -5.14 10.95
N SER A 63 37.42 -4.96 11.93
CA SER A 63 37.16 -3.61 12.48
C SER A 63 36.14 -3.69 13.61
N ARG A 64 36.51 -3.18 14.79
CA ARG A 64 35.56 -2.72 15.79
C ARG A 64 34.85 -1.50 15.20
N ARG A 65 33.73 -1.69 14.50
CA ARG A 65 32.80 -0.60 14.20
C ARG A 65 31.91 -0.41 15.41
N SER A 66 32.06 0.75 16.05
CA SER A 66 31.15 1.26 17.06
C SER A 66 29.71 1.20 16.53
N THR A 67 28.84 0.54 17.27
CA THR A 67 27.39 0.60 17.05
C THR A 67 26.91 1.96 17.51
N VAL A 68 27.08 2.99 16.68
CA VAL A 68 26.40 4.27 16.89
C VAL A 68 24.92 4.01 16.63
N ALA A 69 24.10 4.06 17.68
CA ALA A 69 22.66 4.04 17.53
C ALA A 69 22.26 5.22 16.64
N ARG A 70 21.84 4.94 15.40
CA ARG A 70 21.26 5.97 14.52
C ARG A 70 19.97 6.43 15.18
N VAL A 71 19.94 7.69 15.64
CA VAL A 71 18.70 8.38 15.97
C VAL A 71 17.91 8.46 14.66
N ARG A 72 16.89 7.62 14.51
CA ARG A 72 15.96 7.71 13.38
C ARG A 72 15.03 8.88 13.66
N PHE A 73 15.19 9.95 12.89
CA PHE A 73 14.14 10.96 12.77
C PHE A 73 12.92 10.29 12.15
N ARG A 74 11.74 10.61 12.68
CA ARG A 74 10.49 10.03 12.20
C ARG A 74 10.18 10.64 10.84
N LEU A 75 10.32 9.87 9.77
CA LEU A 75 10.04 10.33 8.41
C LEU A 75 8.53 10.48 8.24
N VAL A 76 8.12 11.50 7.50
CA VAL A 76 6.73 11.71 7.10
C VAL A 76 6.64 11.51 5.59
N VAL A 77 5.91 10.48 5.17
CA VAL A 77 5.63 10.20 3.77
C VAL A 77 4.16 10.49 3.48
N GLY A 78 3.90 11.21 2.41
CA GLY A 78 2.55 11.55 1.97
C GLY A 78 2.20 10.83 0.68
N SER A 79 0.93 10.56 0.45
CA SER A 79 0.41 10.27 -0.88
C SER A 79 -0.93 10.96 -1.09
N ILE A 80 -1.18 11.39 -2.32
CA ILE A 80 -2.46 11.97 -2.75
C ILE A 80 -3.08 11.04 -3.79
N GLY A 81 -4.34 10.65 -3.58
CA GLY A 81 -5.03 9.77 -4.50
C GLY A 81 -6.12 8.95 -3.84
N SER A 82 -6.28 7.71 -4.29
CA SER A 82 -7.48 6.92 -4.12
C SER A 82 -7.47 6.16 -2.81
N LEU A 83 -8.64 6.21 -2.17
CA LEU A 83 -9.10 5.30 -1.15
C LEU A 83 -10.42 4.70 -1.66
N VAL A 84 -10.39 3.42 -2.01
CA VAL A 84 -11.51 2.73 -2.65
C VAL A 84 -11.79 1.40 -1.99
N LEU A 85 -12.95 0.83 -2.29
CA LEU A 85 -13.29 -0.54 -1.95
C LEU A 85 -12.81 -1.49 -3.05
N ASP A 86 -11.92 -2.42 -2.73
CA ASP A 86 -11.61 -3.53 -3.62
C ASP A 86 -12.57 -4.68 -3.36
N VAL A 87 -13.22 -5.16 -4.42
CA VAL A 87 -14.09 -6.34 -4.43
C VAL A 87 -13.46 -7.36 -5.35
N THR A 88 -12.78 -8.36 -4.80
CA THR A 88 -12.17 -9.43 -5.59
C THR A 88 -13.15 -10.59 -5.73
N ILE A 89 -13.43 -10.98 -6.98
CA ILE A 89 -14.34 -12.05 -7.35
C ILE A 89 -13.53 -13.10 -8.12
N ALA A 90 -13.47 -14.31 -7.58
CA ALA A 90 -12.85 -15.47 -8.23
C ALA A 90 -13.91 -16.56 -8.44
N PRO A 91 -14.56 -16.59 -9.60
CA PRO A 91 -15.58 -17.60 -9.91
C PRO A 91 -14.99 -19.00 -10.09
N GLU A 92 -15.80 -20.02 -9.82
CA GLU A 92 -15.48 -21.42 -10.13
C GLU A 92 -15.61 -21.68 -11.64
N GLY A 93 -14.57 -21.27 -12.37
CA GLY A 93 -14.49 -21.35 -13.83
C GLY A 93 -14.91 -20.05 -14.52
N GLN A 94 -15.14 -20.12 -15.83
CA GLN A 94 -15.49 -18.95 -16.62
C GLN A 94 -16.98 -18.62 -16.46
N LEU A 95 -17.29 -17.38 -16.07
CA LEU A 95 -18.67 -16.86 -16.05
C LEU A 95 -19.24 -16.80 -17.47
N LYS A 96 -20.48 -17.25 -17.62
CA LYS A 96 -21.27 -17.13 -18.86
C LYS A 96 -22.43 -16.16 -18.68
N LEU A 97 -23.08 -15.79 -19.78
CA LEU A 97 -24.36 -15.07 -19.70
C LEU A 97 -25.38 -15.95 -18.97
N ASP A 98 -26.15 -15.34 -18.07
CA ASP A 98 -27.18 -15.99 -17.24
C ASP A 98 -26.66 -17.12 -16.31
N ASP A 99 -25.38 -17.05 -15.91
CA ASP A 99 -24.75 -18.01 -15.01
C ASP A 99 -24.97 -17.61 -13.54
N ASP A 100 -25.13 -18.60 -12.66
CA ASP A 100 -25.26 -18.43 -11.19
C ASP A 100 -24.22 -19.32 -10.48
N ARG A 101 -22.94 -19.07 -10.78
CA ARG A 101 -21.84 -19.91 -10.28
C ARG A 101 -21.32 -19.45 -8.94
N ASP A 102 -20.89 -20.44 -8.17
CA ASP A 102 -20.11 -20.21 -6.96
C ASP A 102 -18.86 -19.40 -7.27
N ALA A 103 -18.55 -18.47 -6.37
CA ALA A 103 -17.37 -17.61 -6.46
C ALA A 103 -16.84 -17.30 -5.07
N SER A 104 -15.51 -17.27 -4.94
CA SER A 104 -14.88 -16.67 -3.76
C SER A 104 -14.91 -15.15 -3.92
N ILE A 105 -15.72 -14.47 -3.09
CA ILE A 105 -15.81 -13.01 -3.05
C ILE A 105 -15.10 -12.49 -1.80
N LYS A 106 -14.20 -11.53 -1.99
CA LYS A 106 -13.47 -10.86 -0.90
C LYS A 106 -13.58 -9.35 -1.05
N ILE A 107 -13.66 -8.68 0.09
CA ILE A 107 -13.85 -7.24 0.16
C ILE A 107 -12.77 -6.68 1.09
N GLY A 108 -12.12 -5.60 0.68
CA GLY A 108 -11.13 -4.90 1.49
C GLY A 108 -10.91 -3.48 0.98
N GLY A 109 -10.20 -2.65 1.74
CA GLY A 109 -9.78 -1.35 1.24
C GLY A 109 -8.64 -1.49 0.23
N GLY A 110 -8.70 -0.67 -0.82
CA GLY A 110 -7.71 -0.57 -1.88
C GLY A 110 -7.37 0.88 -2.20
N GLY A 111 -6.88 1.09 -3.42
CA GLY A 111 -6.40 2.38 -3.92
C GLY A 111 -4.89 2.53 -3.74
N GLN A 112 -4.19 2.85 -4.83
CA GLN A 112 -2.72 2.85 -4.86
C GLN A 112 -2.10 3.81 -3.83
N ALA A 113 -2.66 5.02 -3.69
CA ALA A 113 -2.20 5.98 -2.69
C ALA A 113 -2.41 5.46 -1.26
N ALA A 114 -3.60 4.91 -0.98
CA ALA A 114 -3.94 4.34 0.33
C ALA A 114 -3.04 3.13 0.67
N ASN A 115 -2.81 2.23 -0.28
CA ASN A 115 -1.96 1.06 -0.09
C ASN A 115 -0.51 1.48 0.19
N PHE A 116 0.04 2.44 -0.56
CA PHE A 116 1.37 2.99 -0.30
C PHE A 116 1.49 3.54 1.12
N CYS A 117 0.49 4.31 1.58
CA CYS A 117 0.47 4.84 2.94
C CYS A 117 0.37 3.75 4.00
N ALA A 118 -0.50 2.75 3.80
CA ALA A 118 -0.66 1.63 4.73
C ALA A 118 0.65 0.81 4.88
N TRP A 119 1.33 0.51 3.77
CA TRP A 119 2.64 -0.14 3.81
C TRP A 119 3.70 0.72 4.46
N SER A 120 3.71 2.03 4.20
CA SER A 120 4.64 2.96 4.85
C SER A 120 4.44 2.99 6.37
N ALA A 121 3.20 3.03 6.85
CA ALA A 121 2.88 2.94 8.27
C ALA A 121 3.33 1.60 8.88
N ALA A 122 3.09 0.48 8.19
CA ALA A 122 3.53 -0.85 8.64
C ALA A 122 5.07 -1.00 8.69
N LEU A 123 5.80 -0.25 7.86
CA LEU A 123 7.26 -0.17 7.89
C LEU A 123 7.80 0.74 9.01
N GLY A 124 6.91 1.46 9.71
CA GLY A 124 7.22 2.30 10.86
C GLY A 124 7.34 3.79 10.56
N GLU A 125 7.00 4.24 9.35
CA GLU A 125 6.98 5.65 8.98
C GLU A 125 5.69 6.35 9.43
N THR A 126 5.72 7.67 9.54
CA THR A 126 4.46 8.44 9.61
C THR A 126 3.92 8.57 8.19
N ALA A 127 2.77 7.99 7.92
CA ALA A 127 2.12 8.07 6.62
C ALA A 127 0.95 9.05 6.65
N ARG A 128 0.82 9.90 5.64
CA ARG A 128 -0.30 10.81 5.43
C ARG A 128 -0.98 10.55 4.10
N LEU A 129 -2.28 10.28 4.10
CA LEU A 129 -3.09 10.12 2.90
C LEU A 129 -3.96 11.36 2.69
N VAL A 130 -3.84 12.01 1.53
CA VAL A 130 -4.79 13.02 1.05
C VAL A 130 -5.71 12.37 0.03
N THR A 131 -7.01 12.37 0.27
CA THR A 131 -7.99 11.66 -0.56
C THR A 131 -9.33 12.38 -0.59
N ARG A 132 -10.19 11.97 -1.53
CA ARG A 132 -11.62 12.29 -1.53
C ARG A 132 -12.43 11.00 -1.52
N VAL A 133 -13.39 10.93 -0.60
CA VAL A 133 -14.34 9.81 -0.48
C VAL A 133 -15.76 10.37 -0.54
N GLY A 134 -16.74 9.51 -0.82
CA GLY A 134 -18.13 9.94 -0.73
C GLY A 134 -18.54 10.20 0.70
N ASP A 135 -19.48 11.11 0.90
CA ASP A 135 -20.20 11.26 2.17
C ASP A 135 -21.21 10.11 2.34
N ASP A 136 -20.67 8.90 2.43
CA ASP A 136 -21.41 7.67 2.58
C ASP A 136 -20.75 6.75 3.62
N GLU A 137 -21.46 5.69 3.98
CA GLU A 137 -21.00 4.74 4.99
C GLU A 137 -19.73 4.02 4.55
N LEU A 138 -19.57 3.81 3.24
CA LEU A 138 -18.39 3.17 2.69
C LEU A 138 -17.14 4.05 2.89
N GLY A 139 -17.25 5.34 2.61
CA GLY A 139 -16.18 6.33 2.78
C GLY A 139 -15.75 6.43 4.23
N ARG A 140 -16.71 6.60 5.15
CA ARG A 140 -16.44 6.62 6.60
C ARG A 140 -15.74 5.34 7.07
N ARG A 141 -16.21 4.17 6.64
CA ARG A 141 -15.61 2.89 6.99
C ARG A 141 -14.18 2.75 6.48
N LEU A 142 -13.92 3.11 5.22
CA LEU A 142 -12.58 3.00 4.62
C LEU A 142 -11.58 3.97 5.26
N VAL A 143 -12.01 5.18 5.63
CA VAL A 143 -11.19 6.15 6.37
C VAL A 143 -10.86 5.59 7.75
N ALA A 144 -11.86 5.12 8.51
CA ALA A 144 -11.62 4.54 9.84
C ALA A 144 -10.69 3.30 9.79
N GLU A 145 -10.84 2.45 8.77
CA GLU A 145 -9.98 1.28 8.57
C GLU A 145 -8.50 1.68 8.39
N ILE A 146 -8.22 2.66 7.53
CA ILE A 146 -6.83 3.04 7.25
C ILE A 146 -6.22 3.87 8.40
N GLU A 147 -7.02 4.66 9.11
CA GLU A 147 -6.60 5.36 10.34
C GLU A 147 -6.25 4.37 11.45
N ALA A 148 -7.03 3.29 11.60
CA ALA A 148 -6.71 2.21 12.54
C ALA A 148 -5.38 1.51 12.19
N GLY A 149 -4.96 1.56 10.92
CA GLY A 149 -3.64 1.13 10.45
C GLY A 149 -2.50 2.12 10.73
N GLY A 150 -2.78 3.26 11.37
CA GLY A 150 -1.78 4.27 11.74
C GLY A 150 -1.48 5.31 10.65
N VAL A 151 -2.32 5.42 9.62
CA VAL A 151 -2.22 6.45 8.59
C VAL A 151 -2.97 7.72 9.03
N GLU A 152 -2.34 8.88 8.94
CA GLU A 152 -3.02 10.17 9.08
C GLU A 152 -3.84 10.44 7.81
N VAL A 153 -5.16 10.54 7.90
CA VAL A 153 -6.01 10.79 6.74
C VAL A 153 -6.48 12.25 6.71
N LYS A 154 -6.32 12.88 5.54
CA LYS A 154 -6.94 14.14 5.18
C LYS A 154 -7.96 13.85 4.07
N ALA A 155 -9.19 13.61 4.47
CA ALA A 155 -10.27 13.23 3.57
C ALA A 155 -11.20 14.42 3.31
N VAL A 156 -11.40 14.73 2.04
CA VAL A 156 -12.52 15.56 1.58
C VAL A 156 -13.74 14.66 1.40
N LEU A 157 -14.90 15.10 1.89
CA LEU A 157 -16.17 14.40 1.71
C LEU A 157 -16.90 14.97 0.49
N GLY A 158 -17.16 14.11 -0.49
CA GLY A 158 -17.83 14.45 -1.75
C GLY A 158 -19.27 13.97 -1.83
N GLY A 159 -20.08 14.59 -2.68
CA GLY A 159 -21.46 14.14 -2.95
C GLY A 159 -21.54 12.88 -3.82
N GLU A 160 -20.50 12.56 -4.59
CA GLU A 160 -20.42 11.33 -5.38
C GLU A 160 -20.08 10.11 -4.49
N PRO A 161 -20.57 8.91 -4.83
CA PRO A 161 -20.29 7.70 -4.06
C PRO A 161 -18.79 7.40 -3.93
N THR A 162 -18.40 6.88 -2.77
CA THR A 162 -17.06 6.35 -2.52
C THR A 162 -16.71 5.31 -3.60
N GLY A 163 -15.45 5.37 -4.06
CA GLY A 163 -15.04 4.56 -5.19
C GLY A 163 -14.92 3.07 -4.85
N ALA A 164 -15.13 2.23 -5.86
CA ALA A 164 -14.97 0.79 -5.76
C ALA A 164 -14.31 0.22 -7.02
N ILE A 165 -13.53 -0.84 -6.86
CA ILE A 165 -12.90 -1.58 -7.95
C ILE A 165 -13.29 -3.04 -7.80
N ALA A 166 -14.03 -3.57 -8.76
CA ALA A 166 -14.27 -4.99 -8.86
C ALA A 166 -13.13 -5.64 -9.66
N ILE A 167 -12.47 -6.62 -9.04
CA ILE A 167 -11.35 -7.38 -9.60
C ILE A 167 -11.88 -8.78 -9.92
N LEU A 168 -12.09 -9.06 -11.19
CA LEU A 168 -12.49 -10.38 -11.66
C LEU A 168 -11.24 -11.20 -11.97
N ILE A 169 -11.10 -12.36 -11.32
CA ILE A 169 -10.04 -13.32 -11.57
C ILE A 169 -10.56 -14.39 -12.53
N GLY A 170 -9.94 -14.48 -13.71
CA GLY A 170 -10.28 -15.49 -14.70
C GLY A 170 -9.66 -16.85 -14.39
N PRO A 171 -10.06 -17.91 -15.13
CA PRO A 171 -9.64 -19.29 -14.85
C PRO A 171 -8.13 -19.52 -14.96
N ALA A 172 -7.41 -18.70 -15.73
CA ALA A 172 -5.96 -18.78 -15.86
C ALA A 172 -5.23 -17.82 -14.90
N GLY A 173 -5.95 -17.18 -13.97
CA GLY A 173 -5.42 -16.23 -13.00
C GLY A 173 -5.22 -14.81 -13.55
N GLU A 174 -5.65 -14.55 -14.77
CA GLU A 174 -5.71 -13.21 -15.35
C GLU A 174 -6.69 -12.32 -14.56
N ARG A 175 -6.44 -11.02 -14.51
CA ARG A 175 -7.27 -10.07 -13.77
C ARG A 175 -7.89 -9.04 -14.69
N THR A 176 -9.18 -8.78 -14.50
CA THR A 176 -9.91 -7.69 -15.16
C THR A 176 -10.50 -6.76 -14.10
N PHE A 177 -10.40 -5.46 -14.35
CA PHE A 177 -10.80 -4.43 -13.40
C PHE A 177 -12.02 -3.68 -13.93
N ALA A 178 -13.10 -3.65 -13.15
CA ALA A 178 -14.23 -2.74 -13.36
C ALA A 178 -14.19 -1.64 -12.29
N ARG A 179 -14.08 -0.38 -12.73
CA ARG A 179 -13.77 0.76 -11.85
C ARG A 179 -14.97 1.68 -11.71
N GLN A 180 -15.28 2.04 -10.48
CA GLN A 180 -16.16 3.14 -10.09
C GLN A 180 -15.32 4.16 -9.31
N GLU A 181 -14.58 5.03 -9.98
CA GLU A 181 -13.63 5.97 -9.34
C GLU A 181 -14.19 7.39 -9.22
N ARG A 182 -15.48 7.53 -8.89
CA ARG A 182 -16.18 8.81 -9.06
C ARG A 182 -15.78 9.88 -8.04
N SER A 183 -15.57 9.50 -6.78
CA SER A 183 -15.28 10.48 -5.74
C SER A 183 -13.84 11.04 -5.81
N VAL A 184 -12.81 10.18 -5.93
CA VAL A 184 -11.40 10.64 -5.93
C VAL A 184 -11.06 11.55 -7.12
N LEU A 185 -11.59 11.25 -8.31
CA LEU A 185 -11.33 12.04 -9.52
C LEU A 185 -11.90 13.46 -9.42
N GLY A 186 -12.89 13.66 -8.55
CA GLY A 186 -13.52 14.95 -8.31
C GLY A 186 -12.78 15.85 -7.30
N LEU A 187 -11.64 15.44 -6.74
CA LEU A 187 -10.89 16.25 -5.76
C LEU A 187 -10.35 17.52 -6.42
N ARG A 188 -10.67 18.67 -5.85
CA ARG A 188 -10.29 19.99 -6.35
C ARG A 188 -9.25 20.66 -5.48
N ALA A 189 -8.47 21.55 -6.10
CA ALA A 189 -7.38 22.26 -5.43
C ALA A 189 -7.87 23.16 -4.30
N GLU A 190 -9.10 23.67 -4.38
CA GLU A 190 -9.70 24.55 -3.39
C GLU A 190 -10.19 23.79 -2.14
N GLU A 191 -10.38 22.47 -2.25
CA GLU A 191 -10.81 21.61 -1.14
C GLU A 191 -9.62 21.11 -0.30
N VAL A 192 -8.39 21.37 -0.76
CA VAL A 192 -7.16 20.85 -0.17
C VAL A 192 -6.40 21.98 0.51
N GLU A 193 -6.12 21.82 1.81
CA GLU A 193 -5.33 22.80 2.56
C GLU A 193 -3.83 22.61 2.32
N GLU A 194 -3.08 23.71 2.17
CA GLU A 194 -1.64 23.64 1.92
C GLU A 194 -0.88 22.96 3.07
N ASP A 195 -1.37 23.12 4.31
CA ASP A 195 -0.79 22.52 5.51
C ASP A 195 -0.81 20.99 5.49
N TRP A 196 -1.67 20.37 4.68
CA TRP A 196 -1.71 18.91 4.54
C TRP A 196 -0.43 18.36 3.89
N PHE A 197 0.33 19.17 3.16
CA PHE A 197 1.58 18.76 2.51
C PHE A 197 2.84 19.28 3.21
N ARG A 198 2.70 20.09 4.27
CA ARG A 198 3.83 20.58 5.05
C ARG A 198 4.45 19.48 5.91
N GLY A 199 5.76 19.54 6.07
CA GLY A 199 6.58 18.60 6.83
C GLY A 199 6.78 17.23 6.17
N LEU A 200 6.32 17.04 4.92
CA LEU A 200 6.56 15.81 4.18
C LEU A 200 8.05 15.71 3.80
N ASN A 201 8.66 14.55 4.05
CA ASN A 201 9.95 14.22 3.48
C ASN A 201 9.82 13.72 2.04
N LEU A 202 8.68 13.11 1.71
CA LEU A 202 8.39 12.61 0.37
C LEU A 202 6.89 12.64 0.09
N LEU A 203 6.51 13.08 -1.10
CA LEU A 203 5.16 12.93 -1.64
C LEU A 203 5.18 11.89 -2.78
N HIS A 204 4.45 10.79 -2.57
CA HIS A 204 4.25 9.74 -3.56
C HIS A 204 2.97 9.99 -4.36
N ILE A 205 3.09 9.98 -5.67
CA ILE A 205 2.03 10.31 -6.61
C ILE A 205 1.80 9.11 -7.54
N PRO A 206 0.69 8.40 -7.38
CA PRO A 206 0.19 7.50 -8.41
C PRO A 206 -0.11 8.29 -9.69
N ALA A 207 0.49 7.94 -10.82
CA ALA A 207 0.35 8.68 -12.08
C ALA A 207 -1.10 8.74 -12.58
N TYR A 208 -1.95 7.79 -12.22
CA TYR A 208 -3.38 7.87 -12.60
C TYR A 208 -4.05 9.16 -12.10
N SER A 209 -3.54 9.74 -11.00
CA SER A 209 -4.02 11.00 -10.45
C SER A 209 -3.66 12.23 -11.30
N LEU A 210 -2.79 12.07 -12.30
CA LEU A 210 -2.44 13.10 -13.28
C LEU A 210 -3.29 13.01 -14.56
N PHE A 211 -4.10 11.96 -14.72
CA PHE A 211 -4.71 11.66 -16.02
C PHE A 211 -5.95 12.48 -16.34
N ALA A 212 -6.69 12.93 -15.32
CA ALA A 212 -7.95 13.63 -15.50
C ALA A 212 -8.08 14.84 -14.56
N GLU A 213 -8.69 15.92 -15.06
CA GLU A 213 -9.08 17.07 -14.26
C GLU A 213 -10.39 16.80 -13.51
N PRO A 214 -10.61 17.40 -12.32
CA PRO A 214 -9.76 18.38 -11.63
C PRO A 214 -8.62 17.78 -10.78
N LEU A 215 -8.54 16.45 -10.66
CA LEU A 215 -7.53 15.82 -9.80
C LEU A 215 -6.09 16.14 -10.27
N ALA A 216 -5.85 16.15 -11.58
CA ALA A 216 -4.51 16.40 -12.12
C ALA A 216 -3.94 17.78 -11.73
N SER A 217 -4.71 18.85 -11.88
CA SER A 217 -4.31 20.19 -11.40
C SER A 217 -4.11 20.24 -9.88
N THR A 218 -4.96 19.55 -9.12
CA THR A 218 -4.81 19.43 -7.65
C THR A 218 -3.51 18.75 -7.26
N VAL A 219 -3.15 17.64 -7.91
CA VAL A 219 -1.92 16.90 -7.66
C VAL A 219 -0.68 17.71 -8.05
N ARG A 220 -0.72 18.45 -9.17
CA ARG A 220 0.37 19.36 -9.56
C ARG A 220 0.59 20.45 -8.51
N ARG A 221 -0.49 21.06 -7.98
CA ARG A 221 -0.40 22.02 -6.88
C ARG A 221 0.16 21.38 -5.60
N ALA A 222 -0.30 20.19 -5.23
CA ALA A 222 0.22 19.45 -4.08
C ALA A 222 1.73 19.19 -4.20
N ALA A 223 2.18 18.78 -5.38
CA ALA A 223 3.59 18.58 -5.70
C ALA A 223 4.42 19.87 -5.57
N GLU A 224 3.88 21.02 -5.99
CA GLU A 224 4.53 22.32 -5.84
C GLU A 224 4.68 22.71 -4.36
N ILE A 225 3.61 22.57 -3.57
CA ILE A 225 3.61 22.89 -2.13
C ILE A 225 4.62 21.99 -1.39
N ALA A 226 4.54 20.68 -1.59
CA ALA A 226 5.44 19.73 -0.93
C ALA A 226 6.91 20.01 -1.27
N ARG A 227 7.21 20.28 -2.54
CA ARG A 227 8.59 20.57 -2.97
C ARG A 227 9.11 21.91 -2.45
N LYS A 228 8.24 22.92 -2.32
CA LYS A 228 8.61 24.21 -1.71
C LYS A 228 9.06 24.04 -0.25
N ASP A 229 8.54 23.04 0.44
CA ASP A 229 8.92 22.65 1.81
C ASP A 229 10.07 21.62 1.86
N GLY A 230 10.68 21.30 0.71
CA GLY A 230 11.83 20.39 0.62
C GLY A 230 11.50 18.91 0.48
N ALA A 231 10.23 18.54 0.30
CA ALA A 231 9.84 17.15 0.06
C ALA A 231 10.39 16.65 -1.29
N LEU A 232 10.83 15.39 -1.30
CA LEU A 232 11.12 14.67 -2.54
C LEU A 232 9.82 14.22 -3.20
N LEU A 233 9.85 14.04 -4.52
CA LEU A 233 8.75 13.46 -5.27
C LEU A 233 9.06 12.04 -5.72
N SER A 234 8.08 11.16 -5.53
CA SER A 234 8.06 9.82 -6.10
C SER A 234 6.82 9.66 -6.97
N ILE A 235 6.96 9.13 -8.18
CA ILE A 235 5.82 8.87 -9.08
C ILE A 235 5.81 7.39 -9.47
N ASP A 236 4.68 6.69 -9.30
CA ASP A 236 4.46 5.35 -9.87
C ASP A 236 3.61 5.49 -11.12
N LEU A 237 4.01 4.87 -12.24
CA LEU A 237 3.26 5.01 -13.50
C LEU A 237 1.88 4.33 -13.48
N SER A 238 1.55 3.59 -12.42
CA SER A 238 0.23 3.05 -12.05
C SER A 238 -0.37 1.99 -12.98
N SER A 239 -0.49 2.25 -14.28
CA SER A 239 -1.23 1.36 -15.19
C SER A 239 -0.85 1.57 -16.66
N ALA A 240 -0.39 0.52 -17.33
CA ALA A 240 -0.15 0.52 -18.77
C ALA A 240 -1.39 0.94 -19.57
N ALA A 241 -2.58 0.42 -19.22
CA ALA A 241 -3.83 0.79 -19.88
C ALA A 241 -4.17 2.27 -19.67
N GLY A 242 -3.96 2.80 -18.47
CA GLY A 242 -4.17 4.22 -18.17
C GLY A 242 -3.21 5.13 -18.95
N ILE A 243 -1.93 4.74 -19.07
CA ILE A 243 -0.94 5.48 -19.87
C ILE A 243 -1.32 5.47 -21.35
N ARG A 244 -1.82 4.35 -21.86
CA ARG A 244 -2.29 4.24 -23.25
C ARG A 244 -3.44 5.20 -23.55
N GLU A 245 -4.39 5.31 -22.61
CA GLU A 245 -5.54 6.22 -22.73
C GLU A 245 -5.12 7.69 -22.58
N TYR A 246 -4.25 8.00 -21.62
CA TYR A 246 -3.78 9.37 -21.35
C TYR A 246 -2.79 9.89 -22.40
N GLY A 247 -1.99 8.99 -22.97
CA GLY A 247 -0.91 9.26 -23.91
C GLY A 247 0.46 9.30 -23.22
N GLY A 248 1.36 8.39 -23.61
CA GLY A 248 2.74 8.30 -23.08
C GLY A 248 3.54 9.59 -23.20
N ALA A 249 3.44 10.31 -24.32
CA ALA A 249 4.12 11.59 -24.51
C ALA A 249 3.64 12.68 -23.53
N LYS A 250 2.34 12.67 -23.19
CA LYS A 250 1.76 13.60 -22.23
C LYS A 250 2.25 13.31 -20.83
N LEU A 251 2.30 12.03 -20.44
CA LEU A 251 2.89 11.62 -19.17
C LEU A 251 4.39 11.93 -19.09
N ALA A 252 5.15 11.72 -20.17
CA ALA A 252 6.56 12.09 -20.22
C ALA A 252 6.78 13.60 -19.99
N LEU A 253 5.89 14.44 -20.52
CA LEU A 253 5.88 15.89 -20.26
C LEU A 253 5.57 16.18 -18.78
N ASP A 254 4.54 15.55 -18.21
CA ASP A 254 4.23 15.69 -16.78
C ASP A 254 5.43 15.32 -15.90
N LEU A 255 6.10 14.19 -16.16
CA LEU A 255 7.31 13.78 -15.45
C LEU A 255 8.44 14.81 -15.59
N THR A 256 8.63 15.35 -16.79
CA THR A 256 9.64 16.39 -17.04
C THR A 256 9.36 17.68 -16.28
N MET A 257 8.09 18.08 -16.19
CA MET A 257 7.68 19.29 -15.45
C MET A 257 7.76 19.08 -13.93
N LEU A 258 7.34 17.91 -13.45
CA LEU A 258 7.37 17.56 -12.03
C LEU A 258 8.78 17.22 -11.54
N ARG A 259 9.71 16.84 -12.42
CA ARG A 259 11.11 16.48 -12.08
C ARG A 259 11.21 15.58 -10.83
N PRO A 260 10.55 14.41 -10.81
CA PRO A 260 10.56 13.54 -9.64
C PRO A 260 11.96 13.02 -9.31
N GLU A 261 12.22 12.82 -8.01
CA GLU A 261 13.42 12.11 -7.57
C GLU A 261 13.36 10.64 -7.98
N ILE A 262 12.20 10.01 -7.82
CA ILE A 262 12.02 8.57 -8.03
C ILE A 262 10.86 8.34 -8.99
N VAL A 263 11.05 7.48 -10.00
CA VAL A 263 9.96 6.96 -10.83
C VAL A 263 9.93 5.44 -10.77
N PHE A 264 8.76 4.88 -10.47
CA PHE A 264 8.49 3.45 -10.53
C PHE A 264 7.65 3.12 -11.76
N ALA A 265 8.04 2.07 -12.48
CA ALA A 265 7.27 1.54 -13.60
C ALA A 265 7.35 0.02 -13.63
N SER A 266 6.33 -0.68 -14.11
CA SER A 266 6.49 -2.04 -14.65
C SER A 266 7.09 -1.97 -16.06
N GLU A 267 7.53 -3.12 -16.61
CA GLU A 267 7.97 -3.18 -18.02
C GLU A 267 6.85 -2.77 -18.99
N ALA A 268 5.61 -3.15 -18.69
CA ALA A 268 4.45 -2.78 -19.51
C ALA A 268 4.19 -1.27 -19.45
N GLU A 269 4.22 -0.66 -18.25
CA GLU A 269 4.05 0.79 -18.11
C GLU A 269 5.16 1.58 -18.80
N ALA A 270 6.42 1.14 -18.67
CA ALA A 270 7.55 1.78 -19.34
C ALA A 270 7.45 1.68 -20.88
N ALA A 271 6.91 0.58 -21.40
CA ALA A 271 6.66 0.42 -22.83
C ALA A 271 5.57 1.39 -23.34
N GLU A 272 4.47 1.56 -22.60
CA GLU A 272 3.38 2.49 -22.98
C GLU A 272 3.79 3.96 -22.86
N LEU A 273 4.71 4.28 -21.94
CA LEU A 273 5.28 5.63 -21.86
C LEU A 273 6.00 6.01 -23.16
N GLY A 274 6.62 5.04 -23.84
CA GLY A 274 7.26 5.23 -25.14
C GLY A 274 8.54 6.07 -25.10
N ALA A 275 9.12 6.29 -23.92
CA ALA A 275 10.34 7.06 -23.75
C ALA A 275 11.19 6.51 -22.57
N PRO A 276 12.53 6.67 -22.62
CA PRO A 276 13.41 6.17 -21.56
C PRO A 276 13.10 6.83 -20.21
N LEU A 277 13.02 6.04 -19.15
CA LEU A 277 12.87 6.58 -17.79
C LEU A 277 14.15 7.29 -17.33
N GLU A 278 15.29 6.91 -17.91
CA GLU A 278 16.55 7.63 -17.76
C GLU A 278 16.41 9.07 -18.25
N GLY A 279 16.63 10.03 -17.34
CA GLY A 279 16.48 11.46 -17.63
C GLY A 279 15.12 12.05 -17.23
N MET A 280 14.11 11.22 -16.94
CA MET A 280 12.82 11.68 -16.41
C MET A 280 12.78 11.77 -14.88
N ALA A 281 13.68 11.02 -14.22
CA ALA A 281 13.86 11.04 -12.77
C ALA A 281 15.32 10.84 -12.40
N LYS A 282 15.69 11.24 -11.18
CA LYS A 282 17.03 10.96 -10.64
C LYS A 282 17.25 9.46 -10.43
N VAL A 283 16.19 8.73 -10.08
CA VAL A 283 16.22 7.29 -9.80
C VAL A 283 15.07 6.57 -10.53
N PRO A 284 15.31 6.05 -11.74
CA PRO A 284 14.34 5.21 -12.44
C PRO A 284 14.39 3.78 -11.91
N VAL A 285 13.22 3.23 -11.57
CA VAL A 285 13.05 1.89 -11.00
C VAL A 285 12.01 1.11 -11.80
N VAL A 286 12.44 0.01 -12.42
CA VAL A 286 11.56 -0.88 -13.18
C VAL A 286 11.28 -2.15 -12.38
N LYS A 287 10.02 -2.36 -12.02
CA LYS A 287 9.46 -3.57 -11.40
C LYS A 287 9.40 -4.69 -12.45
N LEU A 288 10.05 -5.82 -12.20
CA LEU A 288 10.14 -6.97 -13.12
C LEU A 288 9.31 -8.18 -12.62
N GLY A 289 8.33 -7.94 -11.74
CA GLY A 289 7.52 -8.99 -11.12
C GLY A 289 8.38 -10.02 -10.37
N THR A 290 8.19 -11.30 -10.67
CA THR A 290 8.94 -12.42 -10.07
C THR A 290 10.44 -12.40 -10.38
N ARG A 291 10.89 -11.54 -11.31
CA ARG A 291 12.33 -11.35 -11.63
C ARG A 291 12.99 -10.26 -10.76
N GLY A 292 12.25 -9.61 -9.87
CA GLY A 292 12.74 -8.56 -8.98
C GLY A 292 12.59 -7.17 -9.57
N ALA A 293 13.65 -6.37 -9.54
CA ALA A 293 13.64 -4.99 -10.01
C ALA A 293 14.91 -4.63 -10.78
N ARG A 294 14.85 -3.54 -11.53
CA ARG A 294 16.01 -2.92 -12.18
C ARG A 294 16.06 -1.44 -11.80
N VAL A 295 17.21 -1.00 -11.30
CA VAL A 295 17.49 0.41 -10.98
C VAL A 295 18.63 0.85 -11.88
N PHE A 296 18.40 1.86 -12.71
CA PHE A 296 19.27 2.18 -13.84
C PHE A 296 19.52 0.93 -14.73
N SER A 297 20.78 0.54 -14.91
CA SER A 297 21.19 -0.66 -15.65
C SER A 297 21.36 -1.92 -14.77
N ARG A 298 21.21 -1.81 -13.44
CA ARG A 298 21.51 -2.91 -12.51
C ARG A 298 20.25 -3.62 -12.06
N ARG A 299 20.30 -4.96 -12.02
CA ARG A 299 19.20 -5.82 -11.58
C ARG A 299 19.36 -6.23 -10.12
N VAL A 300 18.23 -6.30 -9.42
CA VAL A 300 18.09 -6.81 -8.06
C VAL A 300 17.10 -7.98 -8.12
N PRO A 301 17.54 -9.23 -7.94
CA PRO A 301 16.68 -10.40 -8.12
C PRO A 301 15.69 -10.56 -6.96
N ALA A 302 14.49 -11.06 -7.26
CA ALA A 302 13.52 -11.46 -6.26
C ALA A 302 13.81 -12.85 -5.68
N SER A 303 13.43 -13.03 -4.42
CA SER A 303 13.33 -14.35 -3.82
C SER A 303 12.07 -15.04 -4.33
N ARG A 304 12.15 -16.34 -4.59
CA ARG A 304 10.97 -17.13 -4.95
C ARG A 304 10.11 -17.30 -3.70
N VAL A 305 8.82 -17.00 -3.83
CA VAL A 305 7.81 -17.13 -2.78
C VAL A 305 6.58 -17.80 -3.38
N ASP A 306 5.81 -18.51 -2.54
CA ASP A 306 4.51 -19.03 -2.91
C ASP A 306 3.49 -17.90 -2.87
N ALA A 307 3.22 -17.33 -4.04
CA ALA A 307 2.33 -16.18 -4.18
C ALA A 307 0.86 -16.59 -3.96
N VAL A 308 0.17 -15.81 -3.13
CA VAL A 308 -1.25 -15.95 -2.81
C VAL A 308 -2.06 -14.91 -3.58
N ASP A 309 -1.64 -13.65 -3.56
CA ASP A 309 -2.27 -12.55 -4.27
C ASP A 309 -1.20 -11.52 -4.66
N ALA A 310 -1.26 -10.91 -5.84
CA ALA A 310 -0.24 -9.93 -6.24
C ALA A 310 -0.71 -8.48 -6.09
N THR A 311 -1.96 -8.29 -5.62
CA THR A 311 -2.56 -6.97 -5.41
C THR A 311 -1.76 -6.20 -4.37
N GLY A 312 -1.46 -4.93 -4.65
CA GLY A 312 -0.68 -4.07 -3.75
C GLY A 312 0.82 -4.36 -3.67
N ALA A 313 1.35 -5.37 -4.37
CA ALA A 313 2.78 -5.69 -4.32
C ALA A 313 3.68 -4.56 -4.85
N GLY A 314 3.20 -3.85 -5.88
CA GLY A 314 3.86 -2.65 -6.40
C GLY A 314 3.87 -1.51 -5.39
N ASP A 315 2.77 -1.33 -4.67
CA ASP A 315 2.58 -0.26 -3.67
C ASP A 315 3.47 -0.54 -2.44
N ALA A 316 3.52 -1.80 -2.00
CA ALA A 316 4.41 -2.29 -0.95
C ALA A 316 5.90 -2.10 -1.33
N PHE A 317 6.24 -2.43 -2.59
CA PHE A 317 7.56 -2.20 -3.14
C PHE A 317 7.92 -0.70 -3.11
N ALA A 318 7.03 0.17 -3.60
CA ALA A 318 7.26 1.61 -3.63
C ALA A 318 7.44 2.19 -2.23
N ALA A 319 6.58 1.80 -1.27
CA ALA A 319 6.69 2.21 0.13
C ALA A 319 8.04 1.81 0.75
N ALA A 320 8.44 0.55 0.57
CA ALA A 320 9.71 0.04 1.08
C ALA A 320 10.94 0.68 0.43
N PHE A 321 10.86 0.96 -0.89
CA PHE A 321 11.92 1.68 -1.59
C PHE A 321 12.06 3.10 -1.04
N CYS A 322 10.96 3.84 -0.94
CA CYS A 322 10.94 5.23 -0.48
C CYS A 322 11.41 5.35 0.97
N SER A 323 10.91 4.52 1.88
CA SER A 323 11.38 4.46 3.28
C SER A 323 12.89 4.22 3.34
N ALA A 324 13.40 3.21 2.63
CA ALA A 324 14.82 2.90 2.62
C ALA A 324 15.68 4.03 2.03
N TYR A 325 15.22 4.66 0.96
CA TYR A 325 15.92 5.75 0.29
C TYR A 325 16.00 7.00 1.18
N LEU A 326 14.92 7.35 1.87
CA LEU A 326 14.88 8.44 2.85
C LEU A 326 15.79 8.18 4.05
N ASP A 327 15.97 6.92 4.44
CA ASP A 327 16.94 6.46 5.45
C ASP A 327 18.41 6.52 4.99
N GLY A 328 18.67 7.03 3.77
CA GLY A 328 20.01 7.18 3.20
C GLY A 328 20.59 5.91 2.59
N ALA A 329 19.75 4.91 2.29
CA ALA A 329 20.19 3.76 1.48
C ALA A 329 20.48 4.20 0.04
N THR A 330 21.48 3.60 -0.59
CA THR A 330 21.69 3.76 -2.03
C THR A 330 20.49 3.22 -2.82
N PRO A 331 20.25 3.67 -4.07
CA PRO A 331 19.14 3.15 -4.88
C PRO A 331 19.10 1.62 -5.01
N LEU A 332 20.26 0.95 -5.04
CA LEU A 332 20.32 -0.51 -5.10
C LEU A 332 19.96 -1.18 -3.78
N GLU A 333 20.40 -0.62 -2.65
CA GLU A 333 20.03 -1.13 -1.32
C GLU A 333 18.54 -0.92 -1.06
N ALA A 334 18.00 0.23 -1.46
CA ALA A 334 16.56 0.52 -1.42
C ALA A 334 15.77 -0.50 -2.25
N ALA A 335 16.20 -0.79 -3.49
CA ALA A 335 15.60 -1.84 -4.30
C ALA A 335 15.71 -3.23 -3.67
N GLY A 336 16.82 -3.56 -3.01
CA GLY A 336 16.97 -4.82 -2.28
C GLY A 336 15.91 -5.01 -1.20
N ARG A 337 15.62 -3.95 -0.43
CA ARG A 337 14.55 -3.98 0.58
C ARG A 337 13.16 -4.02 -0.07
N ALA A 338 12.95 -3.21 -1.10
CA ALA A 338 11.69 -3.14 -1.83
C ALA A 338 11.28 -4.48 -2.44
N VAL A 339 12.23 -5.20 -3.04
CA VAL A 339 12.01 -6.54 -3.59
C VAL A 339 11.56 -7.53 -2.50
N LEU A 340 12.15 -7.48 -1.30
CA LEU A 340 11.76 -8.36 -0.20
C LEU A 340 10.36 -8.04 0.34
N VAL A 341 10.04 -6.76 0.52
CA VAL A 341 8.72 -6.34 0.99
C VAL A 341 7.64 -6.63 -0.06
N GLY A 342 7.92 -6.39 -1.34
CA GLY A 342 7.03 -6.78 -2.44
C GLY A 342 6.81 -8.29 -2.49
N ALA A 343 7.86 -9.09 -2.31
CA ALA A 343 7.74 -10.55 -2.23
C ALA A 343 6.96 -11.01 -0.99
N PHE A 344 7.07 -10.31 0.14
CA PHE A 344 6.25 -10.60 1.31
C PHE A 344 4.78 -10.24 1.10
N ALA A 345 4.51 -9.09 0.49
CA ALA A 345 3.14 -8.64 0.19
C ALA A 345 2.39 -9.69 -0.63
N VAL A 346 3.06 -10.33 -1.60
CA VAL A 346 2.38 -11.33 -2.44
C VAL A 346 1.99 -12.62 -1.71
N THR A 347 2.50 -12.87 -0.50
CA THR A 347 2.16 -14.07 0.30
C THR A 347 0.88 -13.90 1.11
N ARG A 348 0.25 -12.72 1.04
CA ARG A 348 -0.96 -12.35 1.77
C ARG A 348 -2.07 -12.06 0.77
N MET A 349 -3.31 -12.21 1.21
CA MET A 349 -4.47 -11.79 0.42
C MET A 349 -4.70 -10.28 0.59
N GLY A 350 -5.05 -9.59 -0.50
CA GLY A 350 -5.36 -8.17 -0.48
C GLY A 350 -4.13 -7.26 -0.57
N ALA A 351 -4.40 -5.96 -0.71
CA ALA A 351 -3.37 -4.98 -1.07
C ALA A 351 -2.62 -4.36 0.13
N ARG A 352 -3.08 -4.63 1.36
CA ARG A 352 -2.63 -3.97 2.59
C ARG A 352 -2.00 -4.99 3.57
N PRO A 353 -1.05 -4.54 4.42
CA PRO A 353 -0.29 -5.42 5.34
C PRO A 353 -1.13 -6.11 6.40
#